data_AF-A0A316IGC8-F1
#
_entry.id   AF-A0A316IGC8-F1
#
_cell.length_a   1.000
_cell.length_b   1.000
_cell.length_c   1.000
_cell.angle_alpha   90.00
_cell.angle_beta   90.00
_cell.angle_gamma   90.00
#
_symmetry.space_group_name_H-M   'P 1'
#
loop_
_entity.id
_entity.type
_entity.pdbx_description
1 polymer ?
#
loop_
_entity_poly.entity_id
_entity_poly.type
_entity_poly.pdbx_seq_one_letter_code
_entity_poly.pdbx_strand_id
1 'polypeptide(L)'
;MVSNGEGRETVRCAVLGLTVLLAVTGCATAAKPQPTAVQLTVDGMKLADASDLQAQAEAQLAYTLEYGYVARAGAAAVSCWFAKTGLESEVDKRLWCGPVQVPGTGASTDWVPVPLKKVTKNGDEVRYEVQSPQVPEKGHRSTPDGKLVRTDGKEFDPKKQQDLTAGRDFLAVLPDDGKRSNPDLGLGNVDIKLRDDLLATAINGWANPDIWYTAEGTLRAEPGSRLRVLRMKVEKPYETDSGFHRTNWQGFAPQPSELALELPGKRQPLPADRLPANGSVFVVYTVPDPQQGTETLALGSLGAKSLEQRVELPSGRRTDNPPHVLQRAAAPGQFHEATQKIRFGDRELGMKVTGVRLGRQRPIKLGESQYDVATISAQDKALLEVRLEATGNLPDTAGGSMTKDLITVKLQDGSTAPQVGARYDGGPLPFAIVVEVPADTRSVSVGVETGEPVLPRVGKTAVSPVDSRITLALEF
;
A
#
# COMPACT_ATOMS: atom_id res chain seq x y z
N MET A 1 18.72 -73.27 52.41
CA MET A 1 19.72 -73.91 51.53
C MET A 1 20.45 -72.79 50.80
N VAL A 2 21.48 -72.20 51.42
CA VAL A 2 22.89 -72.64 51.41
C VAL A 2 23.44 -72.73 49.98
N SER A 3 24.22 -71.71 49.59
CA SER A 3 25.65 -71.82 49.21
C SER A 3 26.05 -70.45 48.63
N ASN A 4 26.76 -69.57 49.34
CA ASN A 4 28.21 -69.55 49.61
C ASN A 4 29.11 -69.74 48.39
N GLY A 5 30.03 -68.78 48.23
CA GLY A 5 31.15 -68.78 47.30
C GLY A 5 32.05 -67.56 47.55
N GLU A 6 32.80 -67.59 48.66
CA GLU A 6 33.88 -66.66 49.04
C GLU A 6 35.14 -66.81 48.17
N GLY A 7 35.99 -65.78 48.19
CA GLY A 7 37.43 -65.83 47.86
C GLY A 7 38.05 -64.43 47.94
N ARG A 8 38.34 -63.89 49.14
CA ARG A 8 39.67 -63.81 49.79
C ARG A 8 40.83 -63.39 48.87
N GLU A 9 41.42 -62.22 49.16
CA GLU A 9 42.79 -62.15 49.71
C GLU A 9 43.08 -60.78 50.34
N THR A 10 43.76 -60.84 51.49
CA THR A 10 44.20 -59.78 52.40
C THR A 10 45.65 -59.36 52.15
N VAL A 11 46.13 -58.39 52.98
CA VAL A 11 47.54 -58.09 53.35
C VAL A 11 48.10 -56.85 52.59
N ARG A 12 48.65 -55.77 53.18
CA ARG A 12 49.33 -55.50 54.46
C ARG A 12 49.35 -53.99 54.79
N CYS A 13 49.59 -53.70 56.07
CA CYS A 13 49.80 -52.40 56.73
C CYS A 13 50.98 -51.56 56.20
N ALA A 14 50.89 -50.23 56.41
CA ALA A 14 51.75 -49.38 57.28
C ALA A 14 51.96 -47.96 56.68
N VAL A 15 51.41 -46.88 57.27
CA VAL A 15 51.97 -46.00 58.34
C VAL A 15 52.55 -44.68 57.77
N LEU A 16 52.17 -43.55 58.41
CA LEU A 16 52.68 -42.16 58.32
C LEU A 16 52.44 -41.45 56.97
N GLY A 17 51.69 -40.34 56.85
CA GLY A 17 51.49 -39.20 57.73
C GLY A 17 51.97 -37.95 56.99
N LEU A 18 51.08 -37.11 56.45
CA LEU A 18 51.34 -35.69 56.19
C LEU A 18 50.03 -34.93 55.88
N THR A 19 49.80 -33.90 56.68
CA THR A 19 48.76 -32.87 56.62
C THR A 19 48.87 -32.03 55.34
N VAL A 20 47.81 -31.90 54.53
CA VAL A 20 47.64 -30.75 53.61
C VAL A 20 46.15 -30.37 53.46
N LEU A 21 45.87 -29.16 53.97
CA LEU A 21 44.85 -28.16 53.68
C LEU A 21 43.53 -28.54 52.95
N LEU A 22 42.43 -28.22 53.64
CA LEU A 22 41.11 -27.91 53.11
C LEU A 22 41.17 -26.82 52.03
N ALA A 23 40.94 -27.18 50.77
CA ALA A 23 40.66 -26.23 49.70
C ALA A 23 39.14 -26.10 49.55
N VAL A 24 38.60 -24.99 50.09
CA VAL A 24 37.27 -24.48 49.79
C VAL A 24 37.31 -23.95 48.35
N THR A 25 36.86 -24.73 47.38
CA THR A 25 36.65 -24.23 46.02
C THR A 25 35.37 -23.42 45.98
N GLY A 26 35.46 -22.16 46.40
CA GLY A 26 34.51 -21.14 45.98
C GLY A 26 34.67 -20.94 44.48
N CYS A 27 33.67 -21.34 43.70
CA CYS A 27 33.55 -20.91 42.31
C CYS A 27 33.36 -19.39 42.29
N ALA A 28 34.47 -18.68 42.10
CA ALA A 28 34.45 -17.29 41.72
C ALA A 28 33.73 -17.18 40.37
N THR A 29 32.48 -16.74 40.39
CA THR A 29 31.86 -16.09 39.23
C THR A 29 32.74 -14.90 38.88
N ALA A 30 33.51 -15.03 37.79
CA ALA A 30 34.23 -13.91 37.22
C ALA A 30 33.24 -12.77 36.98
N ALA A 31 33.49 -11.62 37.60
CA ALA A 31 32.72 -10.41 37.32
C ALA A 31 32.80 -10.13 35.81
N LYS A 32 31.65 -10.04 35.15
CA LYS A 32 31.59 -9.53 33.77
C LYS A 32 32.29 -8.16 33.74
N PRO A 33 33.12 -7.85 32.74
CA PRO A 33 33.72 -6.54 32.60
C PRO A 33 32.60 -5.48 32.63
N GLN A 34 32.67 -4.56 33.59
CA GLN A 34 31.73 -3.45 33.66
C GLN A 34 32.01 -2.55 32.44
N PRO A 35 31.02 -2.25 31.59
CA PRO A 35 31.25 -1.41 30.42
C PRO A 35 31.75 -0.03 30.89
N THR A 36 32.84 0.45 30.28
CA THR A 36 33.37 1.78 30.55
C THR A 36 32.35 2.81 30.06
N ALA A 37 31.76 3.59 30.97
CA ALA A 37 30.83 4.66 30.62
C ALA A 37 31.53 5.66 29.68
N VAL A 38 30.95 5.90 28.50
CA VAL A 38 31.52 6.82 27.51
C VAL A 38 31.01 8.23 27.77
N GLN A 39 31.92 9.18 27.93
CA GLN A 39 31.57 10.60 28.00
C GLN A 39 31.25 11.12 26.59
N LEU A 40 30.00 11.49 26.36
CA LEU A 40 29.52 12.04 25.09
C LEU A 40 29.58 13.57 25.10
N THR A 41 29.76 14.18 23.92
CA THR A 41 29.79 15.63 23.72
C THR A 41 28.84 16.10 22.63
N VAL A 42 28.30 17.32 22.79
CA VAL A 42 27.45 18.01 21.82
C VAL A 42 27.93 19.46 21.67
N ASP A 43 28.23 19.87 20.45
CA ASP A 43 28.95 21.10 20.10
C ASP A 43 30.23 21.31 20.95
N GLY A 44 30.98 20.22 21.20
CA GLY A 44 32.19 20.24 22.02
C GLY A 44 31.98 20.42 23.53
N MET A 45 30.74 20.37 24.04
CA MET A 45 30.41 20.41 25.47
C MET A 45 30.02 19.02 25.97
N LYS A 46 30.36 18.68 27.22
CA LYS A 46 29.96 17.41 27.86
C LYS A 46 28.44 17.34 27.98
N LEU A 47 27.88 16.22 27.54
CA LEU A 47 26.46 15.95 27.68
C LEU A 47 26.15 15.45 29.10
N ALA A 48 25.32 16.19 29.84
CA ALA A 48 24.80 15.79 31.13
C ALA A 48 23.78 14.65 31.01
N ASP A 49 23.76 13.74 31.99
CA ASP A 49 22.70 12.74 32.18
C ASP A 49 22.35 11.92 30.92
N ALA A 50 23.35 11.60 30.09
CA ALA A 50 23.14 10.97 28.78
C ALA A 50 22.39 9.63 28.87
N SER A 51 22.58 8.86 29.94
CA SER A 51 21.86 7.60 30.18
C SER A 51 20.38 7.84 30.48
N ASP A 52 20.07 8.90 31.22
CA ASP A 52 18.70 9.27 31.56
C ASP A 52 17.94 9.78 30.33
N LEU A 53 18.62 10.51 29.44
CA LEU A 53 18.07 10.89 28.13
C LEU A 53 17.71 9.66 27.30
N GLN A 54 18.56 8.62 27.28
CA GLN A 54 18.25 7.36 26.58
C GLN A 54 17.03 6.67 27.17
N ALA A 55 16.99 6.53 28.50
CA ALA A 55 15.86 5.88 29.18
C ALA A 55 14.54 6.64 28.97
N GLN A 56 14.57 7.98 29.03
CA GLN A 56 13.39 8.81 28.77
C GLN A 56 12.92 8.68 27.31
N ALA A 57 13.83 8.67 26.34
CA ALA A 57 13.49 8.47 24.93
C ALA A 57 12.91 7.07 24.65
N GLU A 58 13.47 6.03 25.27
CA GLU A 58 12.96 4.65 25.19
C GLU A 58 11.54 4.55 25.77
N ALA A 59 11.28 5.23 26.90
CA ALA A 59 9.94 5.31 27.49
C ALA A 59 8.94 6.04 26.58
N GLN A 60 9.34 7.15 25.96
CA GLN A 60 8.49 7.87 24.99
C GLN A 60 8.17 7.00 23.76
N LEU A 61 9.14 6.23 23.26
CA LEU A 61 8.94 5.35 22.12
C LEU A 61 8.10 4.11 22.46
N ALA A 62 8.17 3.61 23.69
CA ALA A 62 7.34 2.51 24.14
C ALA A 62 5.84 2.83 23.93
N TYR A 63 5.41 4.06 24.23
CA TYR A 63 4.06 4.51 23.89
C TYR A 63 3.77 4.46 22.39
N THR A 64 4.70 4.92 21.55
CA THR A 64 4.56 4.89 20.09
C THR A 64 4.40 3.46 19.53
N LEU A 65 5.11 2.48 20.10
CA LEU A 65 4.95 1.06 19.80
C LEU A 65 3.61 0.51 20.32
N GLU A 66 3.18 0.94 21.51
CA GLU A 66 1.93 0.49 22.13
C GLU A 66 0.69 0.93 21.34
N TYR A 67 0.67 2.19 20.85
CA TYR A 67 -0.36 2.68 19.93
C TYR A 67 -0.17 2.18 18.49
N GLY A 68 0.93 1.48 18.22
CA GLY A 68 1.25 0.86 16.94
C GLY A 68 1.41 1.87 15.80
N TYR A 69 1.97 3.04 16.12
CA TYR A 69 2.47 4.01 15.12
C TYR A 69 3.75 3.51 14.46
N VAL A 70 4.52 2.68 15.16
CA VAL A 70 5.63 1.89 14.62
C VAL A 70 5.51 0.45 15.12
N ALA A 71 6.06 -0.50 14.36
CA ALA A 71 6.22 -1.88 14.76
C ALA A 71 7.68 -2.17 15.11
N ARG A 72 7.96 -3.22 15.90
CA ARG A 72 9.33 -3.70 16.06
C ARG A 72 9.82 -4.35 14.76
N ALA A 73 11.10 -4.16 14.42
CA ALA A 73 11.68 -4.71 13.20
C ALA A 73 13.09 -5.27 13.46
N GLY A 74 13.19 -6.27 14.34
CA GLY A 74 14.48 -6.84 14.73
C GLY A 74 14.35 -7.73 15.96
N ALA A 75 15.31 -8.64 16.11
CA ALA A 75 15.32 -9.60 17.22
C ALA A 75 15.61 -8.95 18.58
N ALA A 76 16.31 -7.82 18.60
CA ALA A 76 16.61 -7.07 19.81
C ALA A 76 15.46 -6.13 20.21
N ALA A 77 15.35 -5.83 21.50
CA ALA A 77 14.45 -4.79 21.99
C ALA A 77 14.83 -3.43 21.40
N VAL A 78 13.82 -2.61 21.13
CA VAL A 78 14.01 -1.26 20.61
C VAL A 78 14.80 -0.43 21.61
N SER A 79 15.83 0.25 21.12
CA SER A 79 16.83 0.95 21.91
C SER A 79 17.09 2.33 21.34
N CYS A 80 17.38 3.33 22.18
CA CYS A 80 17.73 4.67 21.74
C CYS A 80 19.24 4.92 21.78
N TRP A 81 19.77 5.48 20.70
CA TRP A 81 21.20 5.63 20.48
C TRP A 81 21.53 7.06 20.07
N PHE A 82 22.75 7.51 20.37
CA PHE A 82 23.28 8.76 19.82
C PHE A 82 23.95 8.49 18.48
N ALA A 83 23.79 9.37 17.49
CA ALA A 83 24.53 9.27 16.23
C ALA A 83 25.85 10.05 16.32
N LYS A 84 26.99 9.42 15.98
CA LYS A 84 28.30 10.10 15.94
C LYS A 84 28.37 11.08 14.77
N THR A 85 28.85 12.29 15.01
CA THR A 85 28.95 13.36 13.99
C THR A 85 30.35 13.54 13.41
N GLY A 86 31.33 12.74 13.83
CA GLY A 86 32.64 12.62 13.17
C GLY A 86 33.86 12.63 14.10
N LEU A 87 33.76 13.25 15.29
CA LEU A 87 34.78 13.13 16.35
C LEU A 87 34.42 11.97 17.29
N GLU A 88 35.41 11.38 17.99
CA GLU A 88 35.20 10.14 18.77
C GLU A 88 34.03 10.18 19.76
N SER A 89 33.83 11.32 20.44
CA SER A 89 32.80 11.53 21.46
C SER A 89 31.63 12.41 21.01
N GLU A 90 31.71 13.03 19.84
CA GLU A 90 30.76 14.04 19.40
C GLU A 90 29.51 13.40 18.78
N VAL A 91 28.33 13.83 19.25
CA VAL A 91 27.05 13.25 18.85
C VAL A 91 26.02 14.29 18.40
N ASP A 92 25.04 13.84 17.62
CA ASP A 92 23.91 14.65 17.17
C ASP A 92 23.00 15.07 18.33
N LYS A 93 22.24 16.15 18.15
CA LYS A 93 21.23 16.69 19.08
C LYS A 93 19.91 15.89 19.03
N ARG A 94 19.98 14.63 18.64
CA ARG A 94 18.86 13.70 18.49
C ARG A 94 19.30 12.32 18.94
N LEU A 95 18.41 11.63 19.63
CA LEU A 95 18.48 10.20 19.82
C LEU A 95 17.80 9.51 18.63
N TRP A 96 18.36 8.39 18.19
CA TRP A 96 17.81 7.55 17.15
C TRP A 96 17.37 6.25 17.77
N CYS A 97 16.09 5.94 17.66
CA CYS A 97 15.53 4.79 18.34
C CYS A 97 15.04 3.73 17.36
N GLY A 98 15.50 2.50 17.56
CA GLY A 98 15.30 1.40 16.62
C GLY A 98 15.95 0.10 17.10
N PRO A 99 15.87 -0.98 16.30
CA PRO A 99 15.23 -1.03 14.98
C PRO A 99 13.70 -1.14 15.06
N VAL A 100 12.99 -0.33 14.29
CA VAL A 100 11.52 -0.32 14.16
C VAL A 100 11.10 -0.38 12.70
N GLN A 101 9.81 -0.49 12.41
CA GLN A 101 9.24 -0.37 11.08
C GLN A 101 8.08 0.63 11.14
N VAL A 102 8.11 1.65 10.28
CA VAL A 102 6.99 2.58 10.13
C VAL A 102 5.97 1.92 9.20
N PRO A 103 4.74 1.61 9.65
CA PRO A 103 3.75 0.88 8.87
C PRO A 103 3.63 1.41 7.44
N GLY A 104 3.69 0.49 6.49
CA GLY A 104 3.66 0.81 5.07
C GLY A 104 5.03 0.98 4.39
N THR A 105 6.13 1.10 5.13
CA THR A 105 7.48 1.05 4.54
C THR A 105 7.79 -0.36 3.98
N GLY A 106 8.97 -0.53 3.37
CA GLY A 106 9.45 -1.85 2.95
C GLY A 106 9.72 -2.78 4.14
N ALA A 107 10.04 -4.05 3.87
CA ALA A 107 10.53 -4.97 4.89
C ALA A 107 12.00 -4.68 5.19
N SER A 108 12.24 -3.57 5.88
CA SER A 108 13.55 -3.09 6.32
C SER A 108 13.46 -2.47 7.71
N THR A 109 14.60 -2.19 8.33
CA THR A 109 14.66 -1.46 9.59
C THR A 109 14.62 0.05 9.37
N ASP A 110 13.66 0.71 10.01
CA ASP A 110 13.54 2.15 10.15
C ASP A 110 13.99 2.58 11.56
N TRP A 111 14.21 3.89 11.71
CA TRP A 111 14.69 4.51 12.95
C TRP A 111 13.92 5.79 13.23
N VAL A 112 13.40 5.96 14.45
CA VAL A 112 12.65 7.16 14.83
C VAL A 112 13.60 8.17 15.49
N PRO A 113 13.74 9.40 14.94
CA PRO A 113 14.48 10.46 15.60
C PRO A 113 13.68 11.02 16.79
N VAL A 114 14.39 11.25 17.89
CA VAL A 114 13.88 11.85 19.12
C VAL A 114 14.71 13.09 19.41
N PRO A 115 14.21 14.29 19.10
CA PRO A 115 14.94 15.53 19.32
C PRO A 115 15.23 15.81 20.78
N LEU A 116 16.37 16.48 21.02
CA LEU A 116 16.77 16.95 22.32
C LEU A 116 16.64 18.48 22.38
N LYS A 117 15.92 18.98 23.39
CA LYS A 117 15.79 20.42 23.66
C LYS A 117 16.80 20.83 24.70
N LYS A 118 17.64 21.82 24.39
CA LYS A 118 18.60 22.38 25.36
C LYS A 118 17.85 23.10 26.48
N VAL A 119 18.17 22.76 27.72
CA VAL A 119 17.56 23.36 28.93
C VAL A 119 18.50 24.36 29.56
N THR A 120 19.75 23.95 29.77
CA THR A 120 20.75 24.76 30.49
C THR A 120 22.15 24.48 29.96
N LYS A 121 23.06 25.43 30.19
CA LYS A 121 24.50 25.31 29.91
C LYS A 121 25.26 25.80 31.13
N ASN A 122 26.07 24.94 31.73
CA ASN A 122 26.84 25.22 32.93
C ASN A 122 28.31 24.88 32.65
N GLY A 123 29.15 25.90 32.45
CA GLY A 123 30.57 25.68 32.16
C GLY A 123 30.80 24.90 30.86
N ASP A 124 31.51 23.78 30.96
CA ASP A 124 31.78 22.83 29.88
C ASP A 124 30.68 21.78 29.68
N GLU A 125 29.59 21.84 30.46
CA GLU A 125 28.49 20.89 30.44
C GLU A 125 27.20 21.51 29.85
N VAL A 126 26.46 20.69 29.12
CA VAL A 126 25.16 21.04 28.54
C VAL A 126 24.10 20.03 28.95
N ARG A 127 22.94 20.53 29.40
CA ARG A 127 21.78 19.72 29.79
C ARG A 127 20.68 19.83 28.75
N TYR A 128 20.12 18.68 28.39
CA TYR A 128 19.02 18.55 27.45
C TYR A 128 17.81 17.88 28.11
N GLU A 129 16.67 17.99 27.46
CA GLU A 129 15.44 17.26 27.74
C GLU A 129 14.97 16.56 26.46
N VAL A 130 14.37 15.37 26.62
CA VAL A 130 13.79 14.59 25.53
C VAL A 130 12.50 15.26 25.04
N GLN A 131 12.37 15.45 23.73
CA GLN A 131 11.11 15.83 23.10
C GLN A 131 10.35 14.61 22.58
N SER A 132 9.11 14.81 22.15
CA SER A 132 8.29 13.75 21.55
C SER A 132 8.98 13.12 20.33
N PRO A 133 8.92 11.79 20.17
CA PRO A 133 9.45 11.09 19.01
C PRO A 133 8.84 11.65 17.70
N GLN A 134 9.68 11.92 16.72
CA GLN A 134 9.26 12.37 15.40
C GLN A 134 9.11 11.16 14.48
N VAL A 135 7.99 10.44 14.63
CA VAL A 135 7.66 9.31 13.75
C VAL A 135 7.48 9.85 12.33
N PRO A 136 8.19 9.30 11.33
CA PRO A 136 7.95 9.64 9.94
C PRO A 136 6.49 9.42 9.54
N GLU A 137 6.02 10.16 8.53
CA GLU A 137 4.73 9.86 7.91
C GLU A 137 4.69 8.41 7.41
N LYS A 138 3.51 7.79 7.42
CA LYS A 138 3.34 6.39 6.97
C LYS A 138 3.91 6.21 5.56
N GLY A 139 4.66 5.13 5.34
CA GLY A 139 5.37 4.88 4.07
C GLY A 139 6.74 5.58 3.94
N HIS A 140 7.06 6.55 4.80
CA HIS A 140 8.37 7.20 4.84
C HIS A 140 9.29 6.56 5.87
N ARG A 141 10.55 6.37 5.49
CA ARG A 141 11.59 5.86 6.39
C ARG A 141 12.55 6.96 6.81
N SER A 142 13.16 6.77 7.97
CA SER A 142 14.33 7.53 8.40
C SER A 142 15.42 6.58 8.87
N THR A 143 16.67 6.94 8.57
CA THR A 143 17.86 6.16 8.95
C THR A 143 18.93 7.15 9.40
N PRO A 144 19.54 6.96 10.57
CA PRO A 144 20.66 7.80 11.00
C PRO A 144 21.84 7.65 10.04
N ASP A 145 22.55 8.75 9.86
CA ASP A 145 23.86 8.74 9.21
C ASP A 145 24.97 8.52 10.25
N GLY A 146 25.97 7.73 9.85
CA GLY A 146 27.09 7.38 10.71
C GLY A 146 26.79 6.24 11.68
N LYS A 147 27.75 5.99 12.59
CA LYS A 147 27.62 4.97 13.63
C LYS A 147 26.78 5.48 14.79
N LEU A 148 25.96 4.59 15.34
CA LEU A 148 25.23 4.80 16.57
C LEU A 148 26.08 4.37 17.77
N VAL A 149 25.99 5.10 18.86
CA VAL A 149 26.69 4.84 20.12
C VAL A 149 25.76 4.97 21.32
N ARG A 150 25.92 4.08 22.30
CA ARG A 150 25.25 4.16 23.61
C ARG A 150 26.21 4.55 24.72
N THR A 151 25.65 5.00 25.83
CA THR A 151 26.40 5.39 27.03
C THR A 151 27.17 4.23 27.67
N ASP A 152 26.74 3.00 27.43
CA ASP A 152 27.43 1.76 27.81
C ASP A 152 28.59 1.37 26.86
N GLY A 153 28.93 2.25 25.90
CA GLY A 153 30.03 2.06 24.96
C GLY A 153 29.73 1.13 23.79
N LYS A 154 28.50 0.59 23.68
CA LYS A 154 28.11 -0.20 22.50
C LYS A 154 28.00 0.71 21.28
N GLU A 155 28.53 0.22 20.17
CA GLU A 155 28.35 0.82 18.85
C GLU A 155 27.43 -0.05 17.99
N PHE A 156 26.67 0.60 17.11
CA PHE A 156 25.78 -0.06 16.16
C PHE A 156 25.84 0.64 14.80
N ASP A 157 25.87 -0.14 13.72
CA ASP A 157 25.77 0.40 12.36
C ASP A 157 24.31 0.30 11.88
N PRO A 158 23.59 1.43 11.74
CA PRO A 158 22.18 1.44 11.34
C PRO A 158 21.94 1.01 9.91
N LYS A 159 22.99 0.94 9.07
CA LYS A 159 22.90 0.53 7.65
C LYS A 159 23.24 -0.95 7.45
N LYS A 160 23.70 -1.65 8.49
CA LYS A 160 24.03 -3.07 8.40
C LYS A 160 22.75 -3.91 8.39
N GLN A 161 22.62 -4.75 7.37
CA GLN A 161 21.51 -5.68 7.17
C GLN A 161 21.38 -6.67 8.35
N GLN A 162 20.15 -6.93 8.80
CA GLN A 162 19.84 -7.83 9.92
C GLN A 162 18.68 -8.75 9.58
N ASP A 163 18.64 -9.92 10.22
CA ASP A 163 17.45 -10.76 10.21
C ASP A 163 16.29 -10.00 10.85
N LEU A 164 15.19 -9.88 10.10
CA LEU A 164 14.06 -9.08 10.51
C LEU A 164 13.10 -9.92 11.33
N THR A 165 12.78 -9.43 12.53
CA THR A 165 11.68 -9.96 13.34
C THR A 165 10.56 -8.93 13.33
N ALA A 166 9.45 -9.26 12.66
CA ALA A 166 8.24 -8.46 12.58
C ALA A 166 7.49 -8.49 13.91
N GLY A 167 7.42 -7.34 14.57
CA GLY A 167 6.65 -7.17 15.78
C GLY A 167 5.14 -7.12 15.56
N ARG A 168 4.39 -6.94 16.64
CA ARG A 168 2.99 -6.52 16.58
C ARG A 168 2.84 -5.30 15.68
N ASP A 169 1.75 -5.25 14.92
CA ASP A 169 1.37 -4.14 14.03
C ASP A 169 2.25 -3.95 12.79
N PHE A 170 3.18 -4.87 12.51
CA PHE A 170 4.02 -4.83 11.33
C PHE A 170 3.17 -4.93 10.06
N LEU A 171 3.45 -4.04 9.11
CA LEU A 171 2.80 -4.03 7.79
C LEU A 171 3.77 -3.47 6.76
N ALA A 172 4.18 -4.29 5.81
CA ALA A 172 5.07 -3.92 4.72
C ALA A 172 4.41 -4.16 3.36
N VAL A 173 4.62 -3.21 2.43
CA VAL A 173 4.22 -3.34 1.03
C VAL A 173 5.49 -3.49 0.18
N LEU A 174 5.63 -4.65 -0.45
CA LEU A 174 6.80 -5.04 -1.23
C LEU A 174 6.41 -5.14 -2.72
N PRO A 175 7.29 -4.72 -3.63
CA PRO A 175 7.05 -4.93 -5.06
C PRO A 175 7.02 -6.43 -5.39
N ASP A 176 6.11 -6.83 -6.28
CA ASP A 176 6.10 -8.16 -6.90
C ASP A 176 6.41 -8.00 -8.39
N ASP A 177 7.48 -8.65 -8.85
CA ASP A 177 7.90 -8.61 -10.25
C ASP A 177 7.07 -9.55 -11.16
N GLY A 178 6.15 -10.32 -10.57
CA GLY A 178 5.22 -11.17 -11.30
C GLY A 178 5.83 -12.44 -11.88
N LYS A 179 7.14 -12.67 -11.74
CA LYS A 179 7.83 -13.77 -12.44
C LYS A 179 7.58 -15.13 -11.80
N ARG A 180 7.41 -15.16 -10.47
CA ARG A 180 7.19 -16.41 -9.72
C ARG A 180 5.70 -16.68 -9.58
N SER A 181 5.31 -17.94 -9.73
CA SER A 181 3.94 -18.38 -9.49
C SER A 181 3.63 -18.43 -8.00
N ASN A 182 2.35 -18.49 -7.62
CA ASN A 182 1.95 -18.64 -6.22
C ASN A 182 2.53 -19.91 -5.55
N PRO A 183 2.47 -21.11 -6.19
CA PRO A 183 3.11 -22.31 -5.66
C PRO A 183 4.61 -22.13 -5.40
N ASP A 184 5.35 -21.49 -6.31
CA ASP A 184 6.79 -21.26 -6.14
C ASP A 184 7.10 -20.37 -4.93
N LEU A 185 6.16 -19.51 -4.55
CA LEU A 185 6.25 -18.59 -3.42
C LEU A 185 5.67 -19.19 -2.13
N GLY A 186 5.14 -20.43 -2.16
CA GLY A 186 4.45 -21.04 -1.02
C GLY A 186 3.10 -20.39 -0.71
N LEU A 187 2.48 -19.71 -1.68
CA LEU A 187 1.17 -19.07 -1.56
C LEU A 187 0.07 -20.00 -2.08
N GLY A 188 -1.05 -20.06 -1.34
CA GLY A 188 -2.30 -20.62 -1.85
C GLY A 188 -2.98 -19.67 -2.81
N ASN A 189 -3.74 -20.19 -3.78
CA ASN A 189 -4.51 -19.38 -4.71
C ASN A 189 -5.81 -18.91 -4.05
N VAL A 190 -6.12 -17.63 -4.22
CA VAL A 190 -7.40 -17.01 -3.85
C VAL A 190 -7.85 -16.11 -5.01
N ASP A 191 -9.14 -15.78 -5.11
CA ASP A 191 -9.64 -14.78 -6.06
C ASP A 191 -10.59 -13.84 -5.32
N ILE A 192 -10.03 -12.76 -4.78
CA ILE A 192 -10.78 -11.76 -4.02
C ILE A 192 -10.64 -10.43 -4.74
N LYS A 193 -11.76 -9.81 -5.11
CA LYS A 193 -11.79 -8.56 -5.89
C LYS A 193 -12.49 -7.45 -5.12
N LEU A 194 -11.80 -6.33 -4.97
CA LEU A 194 -12.34 -5.06 -4.51
C LEU A 194 -12.01 -4.00 -5.55
N ARG A 195 -13.02 -3.28 -6.04
CA ARG A 195 -12.78 -2.17 -6.95
C ARG A 195 -13.78 -1.06 -6.80
N ASP A 196 -13.34 0.15 -7.04
CA ASP A 196 -14.18 1.22 -7.52
C ASP A 196 -13.65 1.69 -8.88
N ASP A 197 -13.99 2.92 -9.28
CA ASP A 197 -13.58 3.49 -10.56
C ASP A 197 -12.22 4.20 -10.53
N LEU A 198 -11.62 4.37 -9.36
CA LEU A 198 -10.34 5.05 -9.14
C LEU A 198 -9.24 4.08 -8.72
N LEU A 199 -9.61 2.96 -8.11
CA LEU A 199 -8.74 1.89 -7.63
C LEU A 199 -9.42 0.52 -7.79
N ALA A 200 -8.76 -0.41 -8.47
CA ALA A 200 -9.13 -1.81 -8.56
C ALA A 200 -8.02 -2.68 -7.98
N THR A 201 -8.41 -3.70 -7.22
CA THR A 201 -7.50 -4.62 -6.57
C THR A 201 -8.02 -6.05 -6.67
N ALA A 202 -7.09 -6.98 -6.84
CA ALA A 202 -7.37 -8.41 -6.80
C ALA A 202 -6.31 -9.11 -5.95
N ILE A 203 -6.74 -9.80 -4.90
CA ILE A 203 -5.87 -10.69 -4.15
C ILE A 203 -5.89 -12.03 -4.87
N ASN A 204 -4.73 -12.44 -5.35
CA ASN A 204 -4.55 -13.68 -6.10
C ASN A 204 -3.78 -14.74 -5.30
N GLY A 205 -3.13 -14.37 -4.20
CA GLY A 205 -2.38 -15.30 -3.35
C GLY A 205 -2.47 -14.97 -1.87
N TRP A 206 -2.46 -16.01 -1.03
CA TRP A 206 -2.45 -15.87 0.43
C TRP A 206 -1.60 -16.96 1.09
N ALA A 207 -0.90 -16.61 2.18
CA ALA A 207 -0.23 -17.58 3.06
C ALA A 207 -0.09 -17.07 4.50
N ASN A 208 0.17 -18.02 5.40
CA ASN A 208 0.52 -17.82 6.81
C ASN A 208 1.88 -18.47 7.16
N PRO A 209 2.98 -18.04 6.52
CA PRO A 209 4.26 -18.71 6.67
C PRO A 209 4.92 -18.43 8.02
N ASP A 210 5.80 -19.33 8.49
CA ASP A 210 6.67 -19.05 9.64
C ASP A 210 7.81 -18.09 9.28
N ILE A 211 8.25 -18.14 8.02
CA ILE A 211 9.35 -17.35 7.47
C ILE A 211 8.95 -16.84 6.08
N TRP A 212 9.15 -15.55 5.83
CA TRP A 212 9.00 -14.96 4.50
C TRP A 212 10.36 -14.46 3.97
N TYR A 213 10.60 -14.66 2.68
CA TYR A 213 11.84 -14.24 2.02
C TYR A 213 11.62 -12.91 1.29
N THR A 214 12.43 -11.91 1.59
CA THR A 214 12.42 -10.58 0.96
C THR A 214 13.76 -10.32 0.27
N ALA A 215 13.84 -9.26 -0.53
CA ALA A 215 15.12 -8.83 -1.10
C ALA A 215 16.15 -8.45 -0.01
N GLU A 216 15.67 -8.06 1.18
CA GLU A 216 16.48 -7.62 2.32
C GLU A 216 16.79 -8.77 3.30
N GLY A 217 16.38 -10.01 3.01
CA GLY A 217 16.70 -11.18 3.84
C GLY A 217 15.47 -11.98 4.24
N THR A 218 15.49 -12.56 5.45
CA THR A 218 14.37 -13.34 5.97
C THR A 218 13.60 -12.56 7.03
N LEU A 219 12.27 -12.69 6.99
CA LEU A 219 11.35 -12.09 7.93
C LEU A 219 10.66 -13.20 8.73
N ARG A 220 10.61 -13.05 10.05
CA ARG A 220 9.85 -13.93 10.97
C ARG A 220 8.96 -13.09 11.88
N ALA A 221 7.85 -13.64 12.35
CA ALA A 221 7.07 -12.97 13.39
C ALA A 221 7.76 -13.08 14.76
N GLU A 222 7.57 -12.07 15.62
CA GLU A 222 7.93 -12.18 17.03
C GLU A 222 7.03 -13.17 17.79
N PRO A 223 7.47 -13.68 18.97
CA PRO A 223 6.61 -14.51 19.82
C PRO A 223 5.28 -13.82 20.15
N GLY A 224 4.17 -14.56 20.02
CA GLY A 224 2.81 -14.03 20.20
C GLY A 224 2.20 -13.40 18.96
N SER A 225 2.89 -13.42 17.82
CA SER A 225 2.38 -13.01 16.51
C SER A 225 2.61 -14.08 15.44
N ARG A 226 1.83 -14.04 14.35
CA ARG A 226 2.06 -14.82 13.12
C ARG A 226 2.16 -13.91 11.92
N LEU A 227 2.95 -14.33 10.92
CA LEU A 227 2.98 -13.65 9.64
C LEU A 227 1.77 -14.01 8.77
N ARG A 228 1.42 -13.05 7.92
CA ARG A 228 0.48 -13.18 6.81
C ARG A 228 1.11 -12.55 5.58
N VAL A 229 0.87 -13.17 4.44
CA VAL A 229 1.32 -12.68 3.14
C VAL A 229 0.16 -12.71 2.18
N LEU A 230 -0.14 -11.55 1.60
CA LEU A 230 -1.07 -11.40 0.49
C LEU A 230 -0.28 -11.08 -0.77
N ARG A 231 -0.61 -11.72 -1.87
CA ARG A 231 -0.23 -11.25 -3.20
C ARG A 231 -1.43 -10.55 -3.82
N MET A 232 -1.22 -9.30 -4.23
CA MET A 232 -2.28 -8.42 -4.72
C MET A 232 -1.86 -7.79 -6.03
N LYS A 233 -2.76 -7.84 -7.01
CA LYS A 233 -2.72 -7.01 -8.23
C LYS A 233 -3.48 -5.72 -7.99
N VAL A 234 -2.91 -4.60 -8.42
CA VAL A 234 -3.44 -3.24 -8.24
C VAL A 234 -3.50 -2.53 -9.58
N GLU A 235 -4.58 -1.79 -9.81
CA GLU A 235 -4.75 -0.86 -10.91
C GLU A 235 -5.35 0.44 -10.37
N LYS A 236 -4.74 1.60 -10.67
CA LYS A 236 -5.20 2.93 -10.28
C LYS A 236 -5.64 3.72 -11.50
N PRO A 237 -6.89 3.55 -11.98
CA PRO A 237 -7.43 4.36 -13.05
C PRO A 237 -7.31 5.87 -12.81
N TYR A 238 -7.38 6.34 -11.56
CA TYR A 238 -7.18 7.75 -11.22
C TYR A 238 -5.82 8.29 -11.71
N GLU A 239 -4.75 7.50 -11.63
CA GLU A 239 -3.42 7.92 -12.07
C GLU A 239 -3.27 7.88 -13.59
N THR A 240 -4.00 6.99 -14.27
CA THR A 240 -3.81 6.69 -15.70
C THR A 240 -4.87 7.29 -16.64
N ASP A 241 -6.05 7.69 -16.13
CA ASP A 241 -7.11 8.35 -16.91
C ASP A 241 -7.03 9.87 -16.73
N SER A 242 -6.63 10.56 -17.79
CA SER A 242 -6.48 12.03 -17.80
C SER A 242 -7.77 12.78 -17.45
N GLY A 243 -8.95 12.14 -17.54
CA GLY A 243 -10.21 12.72 -17.12
C GLY A 243 -10.25 13.06 -15.62
N PHE A 244 -9.57 12.30 -14.77
CA PHE A 244 -9.53 12.54 -13.33
C PHE A 244 -8.52 13.62 -12.92
N HIS A 245 -7.54 13.94 -13.78
CA HIS A 245 -6.51 14.97 -13.55
C HIS A 245 -6.93 16.37 -14.03
N ARG A 246 -8.16 16.53 -14.51
CA ARG A 246 -8.65 17.83 -15.00
C ARG A 246 -8.85 18.80 -13.84
N THR A 247 -8.68 20.08 -14.12
CA THR A 247 -8.92 21.18 -13.19
C THR A 247 -10.36 21.72 -13.37
N ASN A 248 -10.89 22.45 -12.37
CA ASN A 248 -12.21 23.09 -12.38
C ASN A 248 -13.42 22.12 -12.35
N TRP A 249 -13.48 21.27 -11.32
CA TRP A 249 -14.64 20.44 -11.05
C TRP A 249 -15.85 21.28 -10.61
N GLN A 250 -17.02 20.98 -11.16
CA GLN A 250 -18.28 21.38 -10.56
C GLN A 250 -18.50 20.47 -9.33
N GLY A 251 -18.45 21.05 -8.14
CA GLY A 251 -18.55 20.29 -6.90
C GLY A 251 -17.22 19.65 -6.48
N PHE A 252 -17.27 18.41 -6.01
CA PHE A 252 -16.10 17.75 -5.41
C PHE A 252 -15.22 17.11 -6.48
N ALA A 253 -13.93 17.47 -6.46
CA ALA A 253 -12.93 16.74 -7.23
C ALA A 253 -12.87 15.27 -6.77
N PRO A 254 -12.76 14.30 -7.70
CA PRO A 254 -12.54 12.89 -7.37
C PRO A 254 -11.35 12.75 -6.41
N GLN A 255 -11.58 12.11 -5.27
CA GLN A 255 -10.53 11.82 -4.29
C GLN A 255 -9.98 10.41 -4.53
N PRO A 256 -8.66 10.19 -4.43
CA PRO A 256 -8.09 8.85 -4.47
C PRO A 256 -8.72 7.92 -3.44
N SER A 257 -8.97 6.68 -3.83
CA SER A 257 -9.53 5.67 -2.94
C SER A 257 -8.48 5.16 -1.94
N GLU A 258 -8.93 4.89 -0.72
CA GLU A 258 -8.11 4.32 0.35
C GLU A 258 -8.31 2.81 0.40
N LEU A 259 -7.20 2.07 0.34
CA LEU A 259 -7.17 0.64 0.62
C LEU A 259 -6.58 0.44 2.01
N ALA A 260 -7.24 -0.34 2.86
CA ALA A 260 -6.80 -0.55 4.24
C ALA A 260 -6.96 -2.01 4.67
N LEU A 261 -6.00 -2.47 5.46
CA LEU A 261 -6.10 -3.73 6.21
C LEU A 261 -6.74 -3.45 7.57
N GLU A 262 -7.85 -4.10 7.86
CA GLU A 262 -8.54 -4.04 9.14
C GLU A 262 -8.27 -5.34 9.91
N LEU A 263 -7.55 -5.17 11.00
CA LEU A 263 -7.31 -6.21 12.00
C LEU A 263 -8.21 -5.92 13.22
N PRO A 264 -8.46 -6.90 14.10
CA PRO A 264 -9.26 -6.67 15.30
C PRO A 264 -8.76 -5.47 16.10
N GLY A 265 -9.62 -4.44 16.25
CA GLY A 265 -9.29 -3.20 16.97
C GLY A 265 -8.44 -2.18 16.19
N LYS A 266 -8.09 -2.42 14.92
CA LYS A 266 -7.18 -1.54 14.17
C LYS A 266 -7.43 -1.49 12.66
N ARG A 267 -7.43 -0.28 12.10
CA ARG A 267 -7.40 -0.03 10.64
C ARG A 267 -6.03 0.50 10.23
N GLN A 268 -5.40 -0.17 9.27
CA GLN A 268 -4.08 0.18 8.74
C GLN A 268 -4.19 0.47 7.23
N PRO A 269 -4.22 1.74 6.81
CA PRO A 269 -4.16 2.11 5.40
C PRO A 269 -2.90 1.56 4.74
N LEU A 270 -3.04 1.00 3.54
CA LEU A 270 -1.93 0.64 2.67
C LEU A 270 -1.43 1.92 1.98
N PRO A 271 -0.13 2.27 2.07
CA PRO A 271 0.37 3.53 1.54
C PRO A 271 0.19 3.62 0.03
N ALA A 272 -0.46 4.69 -0.42
CA ALA A 272 -0.77 4.87 -1.83
C ALA A 272 0.49 4.96 -2.71
N ASP A 273 1.57 5.57 -2.21
CA ASP A 273 2.86 5.70 -2.90
C ASP A 273 3.59 4.37 -3.13
N ARG A 274 3.29 3.35 -2.30
CA ARG A 274 3.85 2.00 -2.39
C ARG A 274 3.03 1.06 -3.28
N LEU A 275 1.80 1.44 -3.59
CA LEU A 275 0.96 0.73 -4.54
C LEU A 275 1.28 1.22 -5.96
N PRO A 276 1.59 0.33 -6.92
CA PRO A 276 1.86 0.75 -8.30
C PRO A 276 0.60 1.31 -8.95
N ALA A 277 0.78 2.20 -9.95
CA ALA A 277 -0.30 2.65 -10.83
C ALA A 277 -0.99 1.47 -11.52
N ASN A 278 -0.19 0.46 -11.92
CA ASN A 278 -0.64 -0.82 -12.42
C ASN A 278 0.47 -1.85 -12.15
N GLY A 279 0.17 -2.94 -11.45
CA GLY A 279 1.17 -3.96 -11.15
C GLY A 279 0.76 -4.89 -10.02
N SER A 280 1.72 -5.65 -9.48
CA SER A 280 1.51 -6.54 -8.35
C SER A 280 2.39 -6.14 -7.16
N VAL A 281 1.91 -6.43 -5.95
CA VAL A 281 2.62 -6.22 -4.69
C VAL A 281 2.39 -7.40 -3.75
N PHE A 282 3.33 -7.59 -2.82
CA PHE A 282 3.10 -8.38 -1.61
C PHE A 282 2.76 -7.46 -0.45
N VAL A 283 1.69 -7.78 0.28
CA VAL A 283 1.39 -7.17 1.59
C VAL A 283 1.75 -8.18 2.65
N VAL A 284 2.77 -7.87 3.45
CA VAL A 284 3.29 -8.75 4.51
C VAL A 284 2.99 -8.10 5.85
N TYR A 285 2.24 -8.77 6.71
CA TYR A 285 1.81 -8.20 7.98
C TYR A 285 1.78 -9.23 9.10
N THR A 286 1.71 -8.76 10.34
CA THR A 286 1.56 -9.61 11.53
C THR A 286 0.14 -9.57 12.08
N VAL A 287 -0.28 -10.69 12.65
CA VAL A 287 -1.52 -10.80 13.43
C VAL A 287 -1.25 -11.48 14.77
N PRO A 288 -2.04 -11.19 15.82
CA PRO A 288 -1.89 -11.85 17.12
C PRO A 288 -2.02 -13.38 17.04
N ASP A 289 -1.30 -14.10 17.92
CA ASP A 289 -1.41 -15.55 18.12
C ASP A 289 -1.71 -15.87 19.60
N PRO A 290 -2.91 -16.40 19.95
CA PRO A 290 -3.99 -16.81 19.04
C PRO A 290 -4.69 -15.61 18.37
N GLN A 291 -5.26 -15.86 17.19
CA GLN A 291 -5.98 -14.84 16.41
C GLN A 291 -7.18 -14.29 17.20
N GLN A 292 -7.32 -12.95 17.24
CA GLN A 292 -8.33 -12.25 18.05
C GLN A 292 -9.50 -11.67 17.23
N GLY A 293 -9.89 -12.32 16.13
CA GLY A 293 -11.01 -11.89 15.29
C GLY A 293 -10.70 -11.90 13.79
N THR A 294 -11.58 -11.29 13.01
CA THR A 294 -11.56 -11.35 11.54
C THR A 294 -10.52 -10.39 10.94
N GLU A 295 -9.79 -10.86 9.93
CA GLU A 295 -8.91 -10.06 9.08
C GLU A 295 -9.73 -9.57 7.88
N THR A 296 -9.78 -8.26 7.61
CA THR A 296 -10.60 -7.68 6.54
C THR A 296 -9.76 -6.76 5.66
N LEU A 297 -9.89 -6.87 4.34
CA LEU A 297 -9.43 -5.84 3.42
C LEU A 297 -10.60 -4.90 3.11
N ALA A 298 -10.39 -3.60 3.33
CA ALA A 298 -11.38 -2.56 3.10
C ALA A 298 -10.93 -1.63 1.96
N LEU A 299 -11.83 -1.32 1.05
CA LEU A 299 -11.66 -0.32 0.00
C LEU A 299 -12.69 0.79 0.19
N GLY A 300 -12.22 2.00 0.50
CA GLY A 300 -13.06 3.18 0.71
C GLY A 300 -12.84 4.25 -0.35
N SER A 301 -13.92 4.85 -0.83
CA SER A 301 -13.88 6.10 -1.63
C SER A 301 -14.77 7.16 -0.99
N LEU A 302 -14.26 8.39 -0.93
CA LEU A 302 -14.96 9.56 -0.44
C LEU A 302 -15.37 10.44 -1.62
N GLY A 303 -16.62 10.91 -1.64
CA GLY A 303 -17.12 11.79 -2.69
C GLY A 303 -18.64 11.93 -2.67
N ALA A 304 -19.23 12.36 -3.80
CA ALA A 304 -20.67 12.57 -3.94
C ALA A 304 -21.52 11.33 -3.59
N LYS A 305 -20.97 10.13 -3.83
CA LYS A 305 -21.53 8.87 -3.35
C LYS A 305 -20.43 8.06 -2.70
N SER A 306 -20.14 8.28 -1.43
CA SER A 306 -19.12 7.48 -0.71
C SER A 306 -19.46 5.99 -0.76
N LEU A 307 -18.43 5.15 -0.84
CA LEU A 307 -18.54 3.70 -0.90
C LEU A 307 -17.46 3.08 -0.02
N GLU A 308 -17.84 2.11 0.80
CA GLU A 308 -16.93 1.25 1.51
C GLU A 308 -17.26 -0.20 1.16
N GLN A 309 -16.24 -0.94 0.71
CA GLN A 309 -16.32 -2.37 0.45
C GLN A 309 -15.40 -3.10 1.41
N ARG A 310 -15.84 -4.25 1.92
CA ARG A 310 -15.13 -5.01 2.94
C ARG A 310 -15.19 -6.50 2.62
N VAL A 311 -14.03 -7.13 2.62
CA VAL A 311 -13.91 -8.56 2.38
C VAL A 311 -13.02 -9.23 3.42
N GLU A 312 -13.51 -10.33 3.95
CA GLU A 312 -12.79 -11.17 4.89
C GLU A 312 -11.65 -11.93 4.19
N LEU A 313 -10.50 -12.01 4.86
CA LEU A 313 -9.32 -12.73 4.41
C LEU A 313 -9.13 -14.03 5.20
N PRO A 314 -8.75 -15.14 4.55
CA PRO A 314 -8.65 -15.35 3.10
C PRO A 314 -9.97 -15.81 2.46
N SER A 315 -11.08 -15.86 3.20
CA SER A 315 -12.32 -16.50 2.75
C SER A 315 -12.98 -15.79 1.56
N GLY A 316 -12.69 -14.51 1.34
CA GLY A 316 -13.32 -13.71 0.28
C GLY A 316 -14.77 -13.34 0.61
N ARG A 317 -15.25 -13.64 1.82
CA ARG A 317 -16.62 -13.34 2.23
C ARG A 317 -16.79 -11.83 2.38
N ARG A 318 -17.72 -11.26 1.61
CA ARG A 318 -18.08 -9.85 1.73
C ARG A 318 -19.01 -9.63 2.92
N THR A 319 -18.82 -8.50 3.61
CA THR A 319 -19.76 -8.01 4.62
C THR A 319 -20.65 -6.88 4.08
N ASP A 320 -20.36 -6.41 2.87
CA ASP A 320 -21.09 -5.37 2.15
C ASP A 320 -21.79 -5.91 0.89
N ASN A 321 -22.72 -5.10 0.37
CA ASN A 321 -23.37 -5.33 -0.93
C ASN A 321 -22.98 -4.19 -1.88
N PRO A 322 -21.89 -4.32 -2.66
CA PRO A 322 -21.48 -3.28 -3.59
C PRO A 322 -22.48 -3.17 -4.74
N PRO A 323 -22.59 -2.00 -5.42
CA PRO A 323 -23.32 -1.90 -6.69
C PRO A 323 -22.90 -3.01 -7.66
N HIS A 324 -23.86 -3.62 -8.36
CA HIS A 324 -23.64 -4.82 -9.18
C HIS A 324 -22.55 -4.63 -10.24
N VAL A 325 -22.43 -3.41 -10.78
CA VAL A 325 -21.39 -3.07 -11.75
C VAL A 325 -19.98 -3.37 -11.21
N LEU A 326 -19.70 -3.12 -9.93
CA LEU A 326 -18.37 -3.31 -9.33
C LEU A 326 -17.99 -4.78 -9.15
N GLN A 327 -18.95 -5.68 -9.23
CA GLN A 327 -18.71 -7.13 -9.16
C GLN A 327 -18.18 -7.69 -10.49
N ARG A 328 -18.35 -6.95 -11.59
CA ARG A 328 -17.83 -7.28 -12.93
C ARG A 328 -16.43 -6.71 -13.12
N ALA A 329 -15.67 -7.15 -14.14
CA ALA A 329 -14.47 -6.43 -14.52
C ALA A 329 -14.80 -5.00 -15.00
N ALA A 330 -13.84 -4.08 -14.93
CA ALA A 330 -14.06 -2.68 -15.33
C ALA A 330 -14.01 -2.49 -16.85
N ALA A 331 -13.22 -3.31 -17.53
CA ALA A 331 -12.96 -3.28 -18.96
C ALA A 331 -12.51 -4.68 -19.40
N PRO A 332 -12.61 -5.03 -20.69
CA PRO A 332 -12.08 -6.29 -21.18
C PRO A 332 -10.55 -6.29 -21.12
N GLY A 333 -9.96 -7.47 -20.88
CA GLY A 333 -8.50 -7.62 -20.81
C GLY A 333 -7.79 -7.27 -22.13
N GLN A 334 -8.48 -7.44 -23.27
CA GLN A 334 -8.07 -6.97 -24.59
C GLN A 334 -9.30 -6.38 -25.29
N PHE A 335 -9.14 -5.22 -25.92
CA PHE A 335 -10.22 -4.57 -26.65
C PHE A 335 -9.94 -4.59 -28.15
N HIS A 336 -10.92 -5.08 -28.92
CA HIS A 336 -10.87 -5.04 -30.38
C HIS A 336 -11.50 -3.74 -30.87
N GLU A 337 -10.68 -2.86 -31.45
CA GLU A 337 -11.16 -1.62 -32.04
C GLU A 337 -12.07 -1.91 -33.24
N ALA A 338 -13.13 -1.12 -33.37
CA ALA A 338 -14.09 -1.24 -34.47
C ALA A 338 -14.49 0.14 -34.97
N THR A 339 -14.67 0.29 -36.28
CA THR A 339 -14.96 1.58 -36.92
C THR A 339 -16.30 1.54 -37.64
N GLN A 340 -17.15 2.52 -37.37
CA GLN A 340 -18.36 2.80 -38.14
C GLN A 340 -18.02 3.88 -39.16
N LYS A 341 -18.35 3.67 -40.42
CA LYS A 341 -18.25 4.72 -41.44
C LYS A 341 -19.38 5.72 -41.27
N ILE A 342 -19.04 6.99 -41.31
CA ILE A 342 -19.98 8.11 -41.18
C ILE A 342 -19.74 9.10 -42.32
N ARG A 343 -20.82 9.73 -42.76
CA ARG A 343 -20.76 10.86 -43.68
C ARG A 343 -20.84 12.14 -42.87
N PHE A 344 -19.90 13.04 -43.11
CA PHE A 344 -19.76 14.32 -42.42
C PHE A 344 -19.66 15.42 -43.47
N GLY A 345 -20.80 16.01 -43.81
CA GLY A 345 -20.95 16.88 -44.97
C GLY A 345 -20.68 16.10 -46.26
N ASP A 346 -19.70 16.57 -47.02
CA ASP A 346 -19.22 15.95 -48.25
C ASP A 346 -18.11 14.90 -48.02
N ARG A 347 -17.70 14.66 -46.76
CA ARG A 347 -16.59 13.76 -46.41
C ARG A 347 -17.07 12.43 -45.86
N GLU A 348 -16.31 11.36 -46.14
CA GLU A 348 -16.41 10.09 -45.42
C GLU A 348 -15.36 10.07 -44.29
N LEU A 349 -15.83 9.87 -43.06
CA LEU A 349 -15.01 9.72 -41.85
C LEU A 349 -15.30 8.36 -41.22
N GLY A 350 -14.47 7.96 -40.26
CA GLY A 350 -14.74 6.81 -39.40
C GLY A 350 -14.89 7.21 -37.94
N MET A 351 -15.96 6.75 -37.27
CA MET A 351 -16.05 6.75 -35.82
C MET A 351 -15.50 5.41 -35.30
N LYS A 352 -14.25 5.43 -34.83
CA LYS A 352 -13.58 4.26 -34.25
C LYS A 352 -13.87 4.19 -32.76
N VAL A 353 -14.40 3.07 -32.28
CA VAL A 353 -14.47 2.76 -30.86
C VAL A 353 -13.13 2.19 -30.43
N THR A 354 -12.48 2.85 -29.47
CA THR A 354 -11.12 2.51 -28.98
C THR A 354 -11.13 1.84 -27.61
N GLY A 355 -12.27 1.83 -26.92
CA GLY A 355 -12.39 1.15 -25.64
C GLY A 355 -13.78 1.29 -25.01
N VAL A 356 -14.04 0.42 -24.04
CA VAL A 356 -15.22 0.48 -23.17
C VAL A 356 -14.83 0.34 -21.71
N ARG A 357 -15.54 1.04 -20.83
CA ARG A 357 -15.34 0.91 -19.37
C ARG A 357 -16.67 0.96 -18.62
N LEU A 358 -16.90 0.00 -17.73
CA LEU A 358 -18.06 -0.08 -16.82
C LEU A 358 -17.70 0.34 -15.39
N GLY A 359 -18.55 1.19 -14.82
CA GLY A 359 -18.30 1.80 -13.53
C GLY A 359 -19.53 2.35 -12.83
N ARG A 360 -19.36 2.85 -11.62
CA ARG A 360 -20.37 3.60 -10.86
C ARG A 360 -20.24 5.12 -11.04
N GLN A 361 -19.05 5.60 -11.40
CA GLN A 361 -18.73 7.01 -11.60
C GLN A 361 -17.82 7.22 -12.81
N ARG A 362 -18.04 8.32 -13.54
CA ARG A 362 -17.24 8.68 -14.73
C ARG A 362 -17.06 10.19 -14.82
N PRO A 363 -15.86 10.66 -15.20
CA PRO A 363 -15.64 12.07 -15.48
C PRO A 363 -16.41 12.46 -16.75
N ILE A 364 -17.15 13.57 -16.70
CA ILE A 364 -17.87 14.14 -17.83
C ILE A 364 -17.54 15.63 -17.95
N LYS A 365 -17.69 16.17 -19.16
CA LYS A 365 -17.44 17.58 -19.46
C LYS A 365 -18.77 18.32 -19.60
N LEU A 366 -18.92 19.43 -18.90
CA LEU A 366 -20.14 20.25 -18.88
C LEU A 366 -20.07 21.48 -19.79
N GLY A 367 -18.85 21.94 -20.08
CA GLY A 367 -18.58 23.12 -20.90
C GLY A 367 -17.14 23.09 -21.43
N GLU A 368 -16.59 24.21 -21.91
CA GLU A 368 -15.23 24.21 -22.46
C GLU A 368 -14.16 23.91 -21.41
N SER A 369 -14.38 24.32 -20.16
CA SER A 369 -13.39 24.27 -19.07
C SER A 369 -13.90 23.69 -17.75
N GLN A 370 -15.12 23.14 -17.72
CA GLN A 370 -15.75 22.62 -16.49
C GLN A 370 -16.04 21.12 -16.61
N TYR A 371 -15.69 20.39 -15.55
CA TYR A 371 -15.89 18.94 -15.43
C TYR A 371 -16.82 18.60 -14.28
N ASP A 372 -17.48 17.45 -14.36
CA ASP A 372 -18.28 16.88 -13.29
C ASP A 372 -18.09 15.36 -13.24
N VAL A 373 -18.46 14.73 -12.13
CA VAL A 373 -18.44 13.28 -11.95
C VAL A 373 -19.86 12.76 -12.04
N ALA A 374 -20.22 12.21 -13.21
CA ALA A 374 -21.47 11.48 -13.35
C ALA A 374 -21.45 10.26 -12.42
N THR A 375 -22.56 9.99 -11.73
CA THR A 375 -22.73 8.81 -10.87
C THR A 375 -24.00 8.04 -11.24
N ILE A 376 -23.98 6.72 -11.07
CA ILE A 376 -25.16 5.87 -11.29
C ILE A 376 -26.37 6.37 -10.51
N SER A 377 -27.56 6.35 -11.10
CA SER A 377 -28.80 6.78 -10.46
C SER A 377 -29.26 5.81 -9.36
N ALA A 378 -29.02 4.51 -9.54
CA ALA A 378 -29.41 3.43 -8.60
C ALA A 378 -28.41 2.26 -8.61
N GLN A 379 -28.53 1.32 -7.64
CA GLN A 379 -27.59 0.20 -7.45
C GLN A 379 -27.61 -0.85 -8.58
N ASP A 380 -28.74 -0.97 -9.29
CA ASP A 380 -28.96 -1.83 -10.45
C ASP A 380 -28.50 -1.19 -11.77
N LYS A 381 -27.87 -0.02 -11.71
CA LYS A 381 -27.33 0.71 -12.88
C LYS A 381 -25.82 0.66 -12.95
N ALA A 382 -25.32 0.90 -14.16
CA ALA A 382 -23.91 1.06 -14.49
C ALA A 382 -23.73 2.27 -15.42
N LEU A 383 -22.63 2.98 -15.26
CA LEU A 383 -22.15 3.91 -16.27
C LEU A 383 -21.24 3.18 -17.24
N LEU A 384 -21.62 3.20 -18.51
CA LEU A 384 -20.81 2.75 -19.63
C LEU A 384 -20.14 3.95 -20.28
N GLU A 385 -18.82 4.00 -20.19
CA GLU A 385 -18.01 4.89 -21.02
C GLU A 385 -17.63 4.15 -22.31
N VAL A 386 -17.91 4.78 -23.46
CA VAL A 386 -17.44 4.34 -24.77
C VAL A 386 -16.44 5.37 -25.27
N ARG A 387 -15.18 4.96 -25.47
CA ARG A 387 -14.11 5.80 -26.00
C ARG A 387 -14.10 5.75 -27.52
N LEU A 388 -13.93 6.92 -28.11
CA LEU A 388 -14.11 7.17 -29.53
C LEU A 388 -12.91 7.94 -30.09
N GLU A 389 -12.58 7.64 -31.33
CA GLU A 389 -11.59 8.36 -32.12
C GLU A 389 -12.18 8.62 -33.50
N ALA A 390 -12.14 9.87 -33.95
CA ALA A 390 -12.49 10.22 -35.31
C ALA A 390 -11.30 9.91 -36.22
N THR A 391 -11.56 9.23 -37.34
CA THR A 391 -10.54 8.80 -38.32
C THR A 391 -10.90 9.30 -39.72
N GLY A 392 -9.91 9.37 -40.62
CA GLY A 392 -10.10 9.81 -42.01
C GLY A 392 -9.78 11.28 -42.24
N ASN A 393 -10.42 11.91 -43.23
CA ASN A 393 -10.17 13.30 -43.63
C ASN A 393 -10.90 14.30 -42.71
N LEU A 394 -10.45 14.38 -41.46
CA LEU A 394 -11.09 15.15 -40.39
C LEU A 394 -11.20 16.65 -40.75
N PRO A 395 -12.39 17.27 -40.61
CA PRO A 395 -12.50 18.71 -40.67
C PRO A 395 -11.83 19.36 -39.46
N ASP A 396 -11.17 20.50 -39.68
CA ASP A 396 -10.60 21.31 -38.60
C ASP A 396 -11.72 22.04 -37.84
N THR A 397 -12.28 21.34 -36.85
CA THR A 397 -13.39 21.86 -36.03
C THR A 397 -13.42 21.23 -34.65
N ALA A 398 -13.72 22.05 -33.64
CA ALA A 398 -14.00 21.62 -32.27
C ALA A 398 -15.50 21.27 -32.11
N GLY A 399 -15.93 20.25 -32.84
CA GLY A 399 -17.34 19.85 -32.95
C GLY A 399 -17.88 18.92 -31.87
N GLY A 400 -17.01 18.33 -31.03
CA GLY A 400 -17.39 17.25 -30.13
C GLY A 400 -18.52 17.57 -29.15
N SER A 401 -18.68 18.82 -28.70
CA SER A 401 -19.81 19.21 -27.84
C SER A 401 -21.13 19.31 -28.60
N MET A 402 -21.11 19.63 -29.89
CA MET A 402 -22.29 19.73 -30.76
C MET A 402 -22.70 18.39 -31.38
N THR A 403 -21.75 17.46 -31.53
CA THR A 403 -22.01 16.14 -32.12
C THR A 403 -22.27 15.04 -31.10
N LYS A 404 -22.02 15.28 -29.81
CA LYS A 404 -22.18 14.27 -28.74
C LYS A 404 -23.56 13.64 -28.68
N ASP A 405 -24.63 14.37 -29.00
CA ASP A 405 -26.01 13.87 -28.91
C ASP A 405 -26.44 13.08 -30.16
N LEU A 406 -25.61 13.09 -31.21
CA LEU A 406 -25.80 12.23 -32.39
C LEU A 406 -25.28 10.81 -32.15
N ILE A 407 -24.33 10.63 -31.23
CA ILE A 407 -23.79 9.31 -30.93
C ILE A 407 -24.66 8.69 -29.86
N THR A 408 -25.31 7.59 -30.18
CA THR A 408 -26.24 6.92 -29.28
C THR A 408 -25.82 5.48 -29.00
N VAL A 409 -26.25 4.97 -27.85
CA VAL A 409 -26.04 3.59 -27.45
C VAL A 409 -27.40 2.91 -27.35
N LYS A 410 -27.57 1.80 -28.08
CA LYS A 410 -28.79 0.99 -28.05
C LYS A 410 -28.59 -0.23 -27.17
N LEU A 411 -29.58 -0.52 -26.34
CA LEU A 411 -29.66 -1.76 -25.57
C LEU A 411 -30.15 -2.91 -26.47
N GLN A 412 -30.07 -4.14 -25.97
CA GLN A 412 -30.51 -5.33 -26.71
C GLN A 412 -32.00 -5.31 -27.08
N ASP A 413 -32.82 -4.63 -26.29
CA ASP A 413 -34.25 -4.44 -26.54
C ASP A 413 -34.55 -3.35 -27.58
N GLY A 414 -33.52 -2.70 -28.14
CA GLY A 414 -33.64 -1.62 -29.12
C GLY A 414 -33.88 -0.22 -28.52
N SER A 415 -34.04 -0.11 -27.20
CA SER A 415 -34.15 1.18 -26.51
C SER A 415 -32.82 1.94 -26.53
N THR A 416 -32.89 3.27 -26.43
CA THR A 416 -31.70 4.12 -26.32
C THR A 416 -31.32 4.28 -24.85
N ALA A 417 -30.07 3.95 -24.51
CA ALA A 417 -29.52 4.21 -23.19
C ALA A 417 -29.42 5.73 -22.92
N PRO A 418 -29.86 6.24 -21.76
CA PRO A 418 -29.75 7.65 -21.42
C PRO A 418 -28.29 8.11 -21.39
N GLN A 419 -27.95 9.12 -22.18
CA GLN A 419 -26.65 9.77 -22.13
C GLN A 419 -26.57 10.70 -20.91
N VAL A 420 -25.65 10.43 -20.00
CA VAL A 420 -25.42 11.24 -18.80
C VAL A 420 -24.32 12.27 -19.00
N GLY A 421 -23.49 12.11 -20.03
CA GLY A 421 -22.48 13.09 -20.40
C GLY A 421 -21.57 12.61 -21.52
N ALA A 422 -20.60 13.45 -21.87
CA ALA A 422 -19.57 13.15 -22.85
C ALA A 422 -18.25 13.82 -22.45
N ARG A 423 -17.16 13.39 -23.05
CA ARG A 423 -15.86 14.05 -22.97
C ARG A 423 -15.38 14.38 -24.38
N TYR A 424 -14.89 15.59 -24.60
CA TYR A 424 -14.51 16.10 -25.93
C TYR A 424 -13.32 17.04 -25.84
N ASP A 425 -12.36 16.86 -26.75
CA ASP A 425 -11.06 17.57 -26.77
C ASP A 425 -10.74 18.08 -28.19
N GLY A 426 -11.53 19.04 -28.67
CA GLY A 426 -11.20 19.84 -29.86
C GLY A 426 -11.38 19.16 -31.23
N GLY A 427 -11.77 17.88 -31.29
CA GLY A 427 -12.09 17.17 -32.53
C GLY A 427 -13.56 17.30 -32.97
N PRO A 428 -13.90 16.77 -34.16
CA PRO A 428 -15.27 16.81 -34.70
C PRO A 428 -16.26 15.91 -33.96
N LEU A 429 -15.77 14.88 -33.27
CA LEU A 429 -16.54 13.98 -32.42
C LEU A 429 -16.04 14.07 -30.96
N PRO A 430 -16.87 13.78 -29.95
CA PRO A 430 -16.37 13.56 -28.60
C PRO A 430 -15.39 12.40 -28.56
N PHE A 431 -14.42 12.45 -27.65
CA PHE A 431 -13.48 11.34 -27.44
C PHE A 431 -14.06 10.25 -26.52
N ALA A 432 -15.14 10.56 -25.79
CA ALA A 432 -15.92 9.55 -25.09
C ALA A 432 -17.37 9.99 -24.91
N ILE A 433 -18.29 9.04 -24.92
CA ILE A 433 -19.65 9.22 -24.43
C ILE A 433 -19.87 8.37 -23.18
N VAL A 434 -20.70 8.87 -22.26
CA VAL A 434 -21.05 8.17 -21.02
C VAL A 434 -22.56 8.01 -20.98
N VAL A 435 -23.01 6.77 -20.95
CA VAL A 435 -24.43 6.41 -20.88
C VAL A 435 -24.71 5.58 -19.63
N GLU A 436 -25.93 5.66 -19.12
CA GLU A 436 -26.41 4.79 -18.06
C GLU A 436 -27.12 3.57 -18.64
N VAL A 437 -26.76 2.38 -18.16
CA VAL A 437 -27.31 1.09 -18.59
C VAL A 437 -27.67 0.23 -17.37
N PRO A 438 -28.56 -0.78 -17.51
CA PRO A 438 -28.71 -1.82 -16.49
C PRO A 438 -27.37 -2.48 -16.16
N ALA A 439 -27.09 -2.74 -14.88
CA ALA A 439 -25.80 -3.25 -14.42
C ALA A 439 -25.48 -4.67 -14.94
N ASP A 440 -26.48 -5.41 -15.39
CA ASP A 440 -26.40 -6.74 -15.99
C ASP A 440 -26.36 -6.73 -17.52
N THR A 441 -26.30 -5.55 -18.16
CA THR A 441 -26.22 -5.43 -19.63
C THR A 441 -25.00 -6.18 -20.17
N ARG A 442 -25.26 -7.06 -21.16
CA ARG A 442 -24.25 -7.97 -21.74
C ARG A 442 -23.70 -7.51 -23.08
N SER A 443 -24.47 -6.76 -23.85
CA SER A 443 -23.99 -6.10 -25.07
C SER A 443 -24.78 -4.84 -25.36
N VAL A 444 -24.19 -3.95 -26.14
CA VAL A 444 -24.83 -2.72 -26.63
C VAL A 444 -24.43 -2.46 -28.08
N SER A 445 -25.21 -1.65 -28.80
CA SER A 445 -24.88 -1.19 -30.14
C SER A 445 -24.66 0.32 -30.18
N VAL A 446 -23.44 0.75 -30.47
CA VAL A 446 -23.03 2.16 -30.55
C VAL A 446 -23.07 2.61 -32.00
N GLY A 447 -23.62 3.79 -32.25
CA GLY A 447 -23.63 4.35 -33.59
C GLY A 447 -24.01 5.81 -33.64
N VAL A 448 -23.78 6.42 -34.80
CA VAL A 448 -24.20 7.79 -35.12
C VAL A 448 -25.60 7.80 -35.70
N GLU A 449 -26.45 8.69 -35.19
CA GLU A 449 -27.75 9.04 -35.74
C GLU A 449 -27.61 10.19 -36.75
N THR A 450 -28.55 10.27 -37.70
CA THR A 450 -28.58 11.37 -38.66
C THR A 450 -28.94 12.70 -37.98
N GLY A 451 -28.20 13.76 -38.27
CA GLY A 451 -28.47 15.11 -37.78
C GLY A 451 -27.71 16.20 -38.53
N GLU A 452 -28.00 17.46 -38.22
CA GLU A 452 -27.37 18.62 -38.86
C GLU A 452 -26.83 19.63 -37.83
N PRO A 453 -25.76 19.27 -37.09
CA PRO A 453 -25.17 20.16 -36.10
C PRO A 453 -24.56 21.40 -36.75
N VAL A 454 -24.52 22.50 -35.98
CA VAL A 454 -23.82 23.72 -36.35
C VAL A 454 -22.44 23.70 -35.71
N LEU A 455 -21.40 23.59 -36.52
CA LEU A 455 -20.03 23.37 -36.06
C LEU A 455 -19.18 24.64 -36.22
N PRO A 456 -18.20 24.86 -35.32
CA PRO A 456 -17.21 25.92 -35.50
C PRO A 456 -16.47 25.75 -36.83
N ARG A 457 -16.17 26.84 -37.55
CA ARG A 457 -15.42 26.89 -38.82
C ARG A 457 -16.04 26.18 -40.03
N VAL A 458 -16.92 25.19 -39.83
CA VAL A 458 -17.57 24.41 -40.90
C VAL A 458 -19.02 24.85 -41.11
N GLY A 459 -19.68 25.39 -40.07
CA GLY A 459 -21.08 25.78 -40.14
C GLY A 459 -22.02 24.58 -40.04
N LYS A 460 -23.23 24.71 -40.58
CA LYS A 460 -24.26 23.66 -40.54
C LYS A 460 -23.84 22.50 -41.45
N THR A 461 -23.67 21.32 -40.87
CA THR A 461 -23.10 20.15 -41.57
C THR A 461 -23.97 18.92 -41.32
N ALA A 462 -24.38 18.22 -42.38
CA ALA A 462 -25.11 16.97 -42.24
C ALA A 462 -24.17 15.85 -41.77
N VAL A 463 -24.57 15.12 -40.75
CA VAL A 463 -23.87 13.95 -40.22
C VAL A 463 -24.82 12.76 -40.32
N SER A 464 -24.37 11.64 -40.86
CA SER A 464 -25.20 10.43 -40.99
C SER A 464 -24.36 9.15 -40.98
N PRO A 465 -24.91 8.01 -40.53
CA PRO A 465 -24.24 6.73 -40.66
C PRO A 465 -24.17 6.28 -42.13
N VAL A 466 -23.07 5.63 -42.51
CA VAL A 466 -22.91 4.99 -43.83
C VAL A 466 -23.11 3.49 -43.72
N ASP A 467 -22.69 2.89 -42.60
CA ASP A 467 -22.82 1.48 -42.30
C ASP A 467 -23.47 1.24 -40.91
N SER A 468 -23.62 -0.04 -40.57
CA SER A 468 -24.30 -0.48 -39.36
C SER A 468 -23.60 -0.06 -38.08
N ARG A 469 -24.37 0.04 -36.99
CA ARG A 469 -23.85 0.27 -35.63
C ARG A 469 -22.82 -0.80 -35.25
N ILE A 470 -21.87 -0.40 -34.41
CA ILE A 470 -20.89 -1.32 -33.83
C ILE A 470 -21.52 -2.00 -32.63
N THR A 471 -21.48 -3.34 -32.60
CA THR A 471 -21.90 -4.12 -31.43
C THR A 471 -20.71 -4.33 -30.50
N LEU A 472 -20.88 -3.96 -29.23
CA LEU A 472 -19.87 -4.07 -28.19
C LEU A 472 -20.31 -5.12 -27.18
N ALA A 473 -19.48 -6.15 -26.97
CA ALA A 473 -19.65 -7.10 -25.88
C ALA A 473 -19.22 -6.44 -24.56
N LEU A 474 -20.03 -6.62 -23.52
CA LEU A 474 -19.78 -6.14 -22.16
C LEU A 474 -19.55 -7.31 -21.18
N GLU A 475 -19.62 -8.56 -21.64
CA GLU A 475 -19.31 -9.73 -20.83
C GLU A 475 -17.79 -9.90 -20.72
N PHE A 476 -17.24 -9.48 -19.59
CA PHE A 476 -15.81 -9.60 -19.27
C PHE A 476 -15.58 -9.78 -17.77
#